data_AF-A0A355C830-F1
#
_entry.id   AF-A0A355C830-F1
#
_cell.length_a   1.000
_cell.length_b   1.000
_cell.length_c   1.000
_cell.angle_alpha   90.00
_cell.angle_beta   90.00
_cell.angle_gamma   90.00
#
_symmetry.space_group_name_H-M   'P 1'
#
loop_
_entity.id
_entity.type
_entity.pdbx_description
1 polymer ?
#
loop_
_entity_poly.entity_id
_entity_poly.type
_entity_poly.pdbx_seq_one_letter_code
_entity_poly.pdbx_strand_id
1 'polypeptide(L)' 'CTGGPYEVADSWGVFDDVLCPGKEETFTFLESVLSEVIELFPSEYIHIGGDECPKVRWEECPDCQTRIKELNL' A
#
# COMPACT_ATOMS: atom_id res chain seq x y z
N CYS A 1 -5.98 -2.03 -5.56
CA CYS A 1 -6.71 -0.92 -6.22
C CYS A 1 -7.78 -1.38 -7.23
N THR A 2 -7.75 -2.63 -7.68
CA THR A 2 -8.61 -3.12 -8.79
C THR A 2 -9.92 -3.77 -8.33
N GLY A 3 -10.05 -4.06 -7.03
CA GLY A 3 -11.22 -4.76 -6.48
C GLY A 3 -11.11 -6.29 -6.50
N GLY A 4 -10.02 -6.83 -7.03
CA GLY A 4 -9.78 -8.27 -7.11
C GLY A 4 -10.64 -8.98 -8.18
N PRO A 5 -10.65 -10.33 -8.19
CA PRO A 5 -9.87 -11.21 -7.31
C PRO A 5 -8.36 -11.03 -7.53
N TYR A 6 -7.58 -11.27 -6.47
CA TYR A 6 -6.12 -11.27 -6.53
C TYR A 6 -5.62 -12.71 -6.47
N GLU A 7 -4.52 -12.99 -7.16
CA GLU A 7 -3.84 -14.28 -7.10
C GLU A 7 -2.59 -14.20 -6.23
N VAL A 8 -2.26 -15.29 -5.53
CA VAL A 8 -1.02 -15.37 -4.76
C VAL A 8 0.13 -15.51 -5.74
N ALA A 9 1.17 -14.69 -5.59
CA ALA A 9 2.37 -14.80 -6.41
C ALA A 9 3.03 -16.18 -6.22
N ASP A 10 3.26 -16.87 -7.34
CA ASP A 10 3.87 -18.21 -7.41
C ASP A 10 5.31 -18.19 -7.98
N SER A 11 5.80 -17.00 -8.28
CA SER A 11 7.09 -16.73 -8.92
C SER A 11 7.79 -15.53 -8.28
N TRP A 12 9.04 -15.28 -8.68
CA TRP A 12 9.83 -14.14 -8.20
C TRP A 12 9.72 -12.97 -9.17
N GLY A 13 9.78 -11.74 -8.65
CA GLY A 13 9.85 -10.53 -9.47
C GLY A 13 9.14 -9.33 -8.83
N VAL A 14 8.89 -8.34 -9.67
CA VAL A 14 8.11 -7.13 -9.33
C VAL A 14 6.69 -7.31 -9.82
N PHE A 15 5.71 -7.00 -8.96
CA PHE A 15 4.29 -7.23 -9.24
C PHE A 15 3.51 -5.92 -9.24
N ASP A 16 2.54 -5.79 -10.15
CA ASP A 16 1.77 -4.55 -10.30
C ASP A 16 0.73 -4.34 -9.19
N ASP A 17 0.26 -5.41 -8.56
CA ASP A 17 -0.75 -5.33 -7.52
C ASP A 17 -0.14 -4.89 -6.18
N VAL A 18 -0.32 -3.59 -5.88
CA VAL A 18 0.19 -2.92 -4.68
C VAL A 18 -0.96 -2.40 -3.80
N LEU A 19 -0.63 -2.07 -2.54
CA LEU A 19 -1.57 -1.41 -1.62
C LEU A 19 -2.12 -0.12 -2.24
N CYS A 20 -3.39 0.20 -1.93
CA CYS A 20 -4.10 1.28 -2.59
C CYS A 20 -4.10 2.56 -1.77
N PRO A 21 -3.28 3.57 -2.09
CA PRO A 21 -3.21 4.80 -1.31
C PRO A 21 -4.43 5.69 -1.52
N GLY A 22 -5.29 5.45 -2.52
CA GLY A 22 -6.53 6.20 -2.73
C GLY A 22 -7.66 5.86 -1.75
N LYS A 23 -7.52 4.78 -0.97
CA LYS A 23 -8.54 4.29 -0.03
C LYS A 23 -8.10 4.54 1.40
N GLU A 24 -8.98 5.13 2.21
CA GLU A 24 -8.70 5.41 3.64
C GLU A 24 -8.53 4.12 4.43
N GLU A 25 -9.24 3.05 4.06
CA GLU A 25 -9.16 1.76 4.76
C GLU A 25 -7.75 1.16 4.69
N THR A 26 -6.97 1.48 3.65
CA THR A 26 -5.56 1.07 3.56
C THR A 26 -4.73 1.67 4.69
N PHE A 27 -4.96 2.93 5.04
CA PHE A 27 -4.22 3.60 6.13
C PHE A 27 -4.67 3.10 7.49
N THR A 28 -5.97 2.90 7.70
CA THR A 28 -6.49 2.27 8.94
C THR A 28 -5.89 0.89 9.17
N PHE A 29 -5.78 0.09 8.10
CA PHE A 29 -5.12 -1.22 8.16
C PHE A 29 -3.64 -1.10 8.55
N LEU A 30 -2.89 -0.22 7.88
CA LEU A 30 -1.47 -0.01 8.16
C LEU A 30 -1.24 0.50 9.60
N GLU A 31 -2.06 1.44 10.07
CA GLU A 31 -2.00 1.95 11.45
C GLU A 31 -2.26 0.84 12.47
N SER A 32 -3.26 -0.01 12.22
CA SER A 32 -3.57 -1.13 13.10
C SER A 32 -2.40 -2.11 13.19
N VAL A 33 -1.84 -2.52 12.04
CA VAL A 33 -0.69 -3.42 11.98
C VAL A 33 0.53 -2.80 12.67
N LEU A 34 0.84 -1.54 12.37
CA LEU A 34 1.99 -0.87 12.97
C LEU A 34 1.81 -0.68 14.49
N SER A 35 0.59 -0.40 14.96
CA SER A 35 0.31 -0.26 16.39
C SER A 35 0.61 -1.55 17.16
N GLU A 36 0.23 -2.70 16.62
CA GLU A 36 0.57 -3.99 17.23
C GLU A 36 2.08 -4.27 17.15
N VAL A 37 2.72 -3.97 16.01
CA VAL A 37 4.17 -4.19 15.82
C VAL A 37 5.00 -3.34 16.79
N ILE A 38 4.68 -2.05 16.97
CA ILE A 38 5.47 -1.19 17.86
C ILE A 38 5.30 -1.56 19.34
N GLU A 39 4.18 -2.17 19.72
CA GLU A 39 3.99 -2.70 21.07
C GLU A 39 4.88 -3.94 21.31
N LEU A 40 5.05 -4.78 20.28
CA LEU A 40 5.85 -6.00 20.36
C LEU A 40 7.37 -5.74 20.29
N PHE A 41 7.80 -4.74 19.53
CA PHE A 41 9.22 -4.51 19.24
C PHE A 41 9.67 -3.15 19.78
N PRO A 42 10.50 -3.10 20.84
CA PRO A 42 10.94 -1.84 21.47
C PRO A 42 12.04 -1.11 20.67
N SER A 43 12.23 -1.47 19.40
CA SER A 43 13.22 -0.84 18.53
C SER A 43 12.84 0.62 18.30
N GLU A 44 13.83 1.51 18.38
CA GLU A 44 13.65 2.91 18.00
C GLU A 44 13.36 3.07 16.49
N TYR A 45 13.84 2.12 15.68
CA TYR A 45 13.70 2.14 14.23
C TYR A 45 12.71 1.07 13.77
N ILE A 46 11.76 1.49 12.94
CA ILE A 46 10.81 0.63 12.23
C ILE A 46 11.04 0.81 10.73
N HIS A 47 11.39 -0.29 10.05
CA HIS A 47 11.61 -0.29 8.61
C HIS A 47 10.28 -0.57 7.89
N ILE A 48 9.86 0.32 6.98
CA ILE A 48 8.58 0.19 6.27
C ILE A 48 8.69 -0.36 4.84
N GLY A 49 9.91 -0.63 4.37
CA GLY A 49 10.13 -1.06 2.97
C GLY A 49 10.03 0.12 2.02
N GLY A 50 9.21 -0.03 0.97
CA GLY A 50 8.94 1.01 -0.03
C GLY A 50 9.65 0.79 -1.37
N ASP A 51 10.41 -0.29 -1.49
CA ASP A 51 11.01 -0.76 -2.74
C ASP A 51 9.97 -1.33 -3.71
N GLU A 52 10.33 -1.34 -5.00
CA GLU A 52 9.62 -2.04 -6.08
C GLU A 52 8.08 -1.94 -6.04
N CYS A 53 7.58 -0.71 -5.98
CA CYS A 53 6.15 -0.41 -6.02
C CYS A 53 5.77 0.20 -7.39
N PRO A 54 5.41 -0.62 -8.41
CA PRO A 54 4.93 -0.11 -9.69
C PRO A 54 3.73 0.81 -9.54
N LYS A 55 3.64 1.79 -10.43
CA LYS A 55 2.54 2.77 -10.44
C LYS A 55 1.38 2.36 -11.33
N VAL A 56 1.49 1.21 -12.03
CA VAL A 56 0.51 0.68 -12.98
C VAL A 56 -0.91 0.72 -12.40
N ARG A 57 -1.12 0.18 -11.20
CA ARG A 57 -2.45 0.18 -10.58
C ARG A 57 -2.88 1.53 -10.04
N TRP A 58 -1.95 2.42 -9.67
CA TRP A 58 -2.29 3.76 -9.20
C TRP A 58 -2.69 4.69 -10.35
N GLU A 59 -2.06 4.53 -11.52
CA GLU A 59 -2.38 5.26 -12.75
C GLU A 59 -3.81 4.96 -13.23
N GLU A 60 -4.24 3.70 -13.12
CA GLU A 60 -5.57 3.28 -13.55
C GLU A 60 -6.66 3.46 -12.48
N CYS A 61 -6.30 3.67 -11.20
CA CYS A 61 -7.24 3.68 -10.09
C CYS A 61 -7.90 5.06 -9.89
N PRO A 62 -9.24 5.19 -10.04
CA PRO A 62 -9.93 6.47 -9.84
C PRO A 62 -9.75 7.07 -8.45
N ASP A 63 -9.70 6.24 -7.40
CA ASP A 63 -9.50 6.70 -6.02
C ASP A 63 -8.10 7.29 -5.85
N CYS A 64 -7.07 6.65 -6.43
CA CYS A 64 -5.70 7.15 -6.39
C CYS A 64 -5.57 8.47 -7.16
N GLN A 65 -6.15 8.54 -8.36
CA GLN A 65 -6.14 9.76 -9.17
C GLN A 65 -6.90 10.91 -8.51
N THR A 66 -7.98 10.62 -7.77
CA THR A 66 -8.71 11.61 -6.99
C THR A 66 -7.83 12.16 -5.87
N ARG A 67 -7.19 11.29 -5.09
CA ARG A 67 -6.27 11.69 -4.02
C ARG A 67 -5.09 12.51 -4.53
N ILE A 68 -4.50 12.15 -5.67
CA ILE A 68 -3.42 12.91 -6.30
C ILE A 68 -3.87 14.36 -6.58
N LYS A 69 -5.07 14.54 -7.15
CA LYS A 69 -5.64 15.86 -7.42
C LYS A 69 -5.93 16.65 -6.15
N GLU A 70 -6.51 16.02 -5.14
CA GLU A 70 -6.83 16.65 -3.86
C GLU A 70 -5.57 17.14 -3.12
N LEU A 71 -4.47 16.39 -3.25
CA LEU A 71 -3.20 16.69 -2.61
C LEU A 71 -2.25 17.56 -3.46
N ASN A 72 -2.63 17.90 -4.70
CA ASN A 72 -1.80 18.60 -5.68
C ASN A 72 -0.45 17.90 -5.95
N LEU A 73 -0.50 16.60 -6.26
CA LEU A 73 0.65 15.78 -6.63
C LEU A 73 0.74 15.51 -8.14
#